data_AF-A0A651GRZ2-F1
#
_entry.id   AF-A0A651GRZ2-F1
#
_cell.length_a   1.000
_cell.length_b   1.000
_cell.length_c   1.000
_cell.angle_alpha   90.00
_cell.angle_beta   90.00
_cell.angle_gamma   90.00
#
_symmetry.space_group_name_H-M   'P 1'
#
loop_
_entity.id
_entity.type
_entity.pdbx_description
1 polymer ?
#
loop_
_entity_poly.entity_id
_entity_poly.type
_entity_poly.pdbx_seq_one_letter_code
_entity_poly.pdbx_strand_id
1 'polypeptide(L)'
;MKKSTLLMTFVALFALSASAQKVNEKVKVEHNGSWYDATILKVNASEGTYYITYDGWSDSWDEWVTIDRLKDYAKAAAETPKAPLTKFKVGDRVEAEYGMIPEPATIIEVGENKYHVKYDKKVFGTKWVSEHQIKKL
;
A
#
# COMPACT_ATOMS: atom_id res chain seq x y z
N MET A 1 60.44 15.12 -1.73
CA MET A 1 59.30 15.86 -1.13
C MET A 1 58.32 16.28 -2.21
N LYS A 2 57.32 15.44 -2.52
CA LYS A 2 56.17 15.81 -3.38
C LYS A 2 54.91 15.14 -2.80
N LYS A 3 53.86 15.94 -2.74
CA LYS A 3 52.75 15.89 -1.79
C LYS A 3 51.81 14.72 -2.08
N SER A 4 51.43 13.98 -1.04
CA SER A 4 50.42 12.93 -1.11
C SER A 4 49.05 13.60 -1.07
N THR A 5 48.29 13.53 -2.16
CA THR A 5 46.90 14.01 -2.21
C THR A 5 46.00 12.88 -1.75
N LEU A 6 45.59 12.94 -0.49
CA LEU A 6 44.53 12.13 0.09
C LEU A 6 43.18 12.68 -0.38
N LEU A 7 42.57 12.05 -1.38
CA LEU A 7 41.20 12.36 -1.79
C LEU A 7 40.23 11.61 -0.89
N MET A 8 39.80 12.27 0.18
CA MET A 8 38.75 11.79 1.08
C MET A 8 37.39 12.10 0.44
N THR A 9 36.90 11.21 -0.43
CA THR A 9 35.53 11.30 -0.94
C THR A 9 34.56 10.96 0.19
N PHE A 10 34.07 12.01 0.84
CA PHE A 10 32.95 11.94 1.76
C PHE A 10 31.68 11.75 0.93
N VAL A 11 31.28 10.48 0.73
CA VAL A 11 29.94 10.18 0.20
C VAL A 11 28.95 10.51 1.30
N ALA A 12 28.38 11.71 1.24
CA ALA A 12 27.24 12.08 2.07
C ALA A 12 26.05 11.21 1.65
N LEU A 13 25.80 10.14 2.40
CA LEU A 13 24.56 9.38 2.36
C LEU A 13 23.45 10.31 2.86
N PHE A 14 22.78 11.03 1.96
CA PHE A 14 21.48 11.62 2.26
C PHE A 14 20.49 10.47 2.41
N ALA A 15 20.30 10.01 3.64
CA ALA A 15 19.20 9.13 3.97
C ALA A 15 17.90 9.92 3.76
N LEU A 16 17.14 9.58 2.71
CA LEU A 16 15.74 9.97 2.64
C LEU A 16 15.04 9.31 3.83
N SER A 17 14.69 10.10 4.85
CA SER A 17 13.78 9.65 5.90
C SER A 17 12.39 9.49 5.28
N ALA A 18 12.08 8.26 4.86
CA ALA A 18 10.72 7.83 4.59
C ALA A 18 10.00 7.62 5.93
N SER A 19 9.21 8.60 6.37
CA SER A 19 8.35 8.47 7.55
C SER A 19 7.09 7.67 7.23
N ALA A 20 7.23 6.36 7.01
CA ALA A 20 6.07 5.46 6.97
C ALA A 20 5.18 5.69 8.20
N GLN A 21 3.85 5.67 8.03
CA GLN A 21 2.90 5.63 9.15
C GLN A 21 3.31 4.51 10.12
N LYS A 22 3.57 4.85 11.38
CA LYS A 22 4.11 3.92 12.37
C LYS A 22 3.06 3.56 13.41
N VAL A 23 3.12 2.31 13.87
CA VAL A 23 2.50 1.93 15.13
C VAL A 23 3.04 2.85 16.24
N ASN A 24 2.17 3.26 17.15
CA ASN A 24 2.34 4.27 18.19
C ASN A 24 2.43 5.73 17.71
N GLU A 25 2.06 6.01 16.46
CA GLU A 25 1.95 7.38 15.96
C GLU A 25 0.69 8.08 16.48
N LYS A 26 0.84 9.34 16.89
CA LYS A 26 -0.26 10.21 17.30
C LYS A 26 -0.94 10.80 16.08
N VAL A 27 -2.25 10.71 16.03
CA VAL A 27 -3.10 11.17 14.93
C VAL A 27 -4.38 11.79 15.48
N LYS A 28 -5.13 12.46 14.63
CA LYS A 28 -6.53 12.80 14.89
C LYS A 28 -7.45 11.90 14.07
N VAL A 29 -8.48 11.36 14.70
CA VAL A 29 -9.48 10.49 14.07
C VAL A 29 -10.82 11.22 14.03
N GLU A 30 -11.48 11.20 12.88
CA GLU A 30 -12.84 11.71 12.74
C GLU A 30 -13.85 10.70 13.31
N HIS A 31 -14.76 11.20 14.16
CA HIS A 31 -15.89 10.45 14.67
C HIS A 31 -17.10 11.39 14.81
N ASN A 32 -18.22 11.05 14.16
CA ASN A 32 -19.47 11.82 14.22
C ASN A 32 -19.30 13.34 13.95
N GLY A 33 -18.49 13.68 12.95
CA GLY A 33 -18.22 15.06 12.52
C GLY A 33 -17.19 15.82 13.37
N SER A 34 -16.63 15.20 14.40
CA SER A 34 -15.61 15.80 15.29
C SER A 34 -14.29 15.05 15.21
N TRP A 35 -13.18 15.73 15.51
CA TRP A 35 -11.83 15.17 15.46
C TRP A 35 -11.29 14.93 16.86
N TYR A 36 -10.84 13.71 17.13
CA TYR A 36 -10.37 13.28 18.45
C TYR A 36 -8.91 12.82 18.37
N ASP A 37 -8.12 13.11 19.40
CA ASP A 37 -6.76 12.62 19.49
C ASP A 37 -6.75 11.10 19.70
N ALA A 38 -5.87 10.42 18.98
CA ALA A 38 -5.77 8.98 18.98
C ALA A 38 -4.34 8.51 18.70
N THR A 39 -4.11 7.22 18.92
CA THR A 39 -2.84 6.55 18.66
C THR A 39 -3.06 5.37 17.73
N ILE A 40 -2.26 5.23 16.68
CA ILE A 40 -2.29 4.06 15.79
C ILE A 40 -1.68 2.87 16.52
N LEU A 41 -2.46 1.82 16.76
CA LEU A 41 -2.01 0.57 17.36
C LEU A 41 -1.59 -0.47 16.33
N LYS A 42 -2.22 -0.49 15.15
CA LYS A 42 -1.88 -1.41 14.04
C LYS A 42 -2.10 -0.73 12.69
N VAL A 43 -1.33 -1.18 11.70
CA VAL A 43 -1.45 -0.73 10.31
C VAL A 43 -1.73 -1.95 9.44
N ASN A 44 -2.80 -1.89 8.65
CA ASN A 44 -3.11 -2.88 7.61
C ASN A 44 -2.88 -2.22 6.24
N ALA A 45 -1.64 -2.32 5.77
CA ALA A 45 -1.23 -1.69 4.52
C ALA A 45 -1.90 -2.28 3.28
N SER A 46 -2.32 -3.55 3.32
CA SER A 46 -3.04 -4.19 2.21
C SER A 46 -4.44 -3.62 1.98
N GLU A 47 -5.12 -3.21 3.05
CA GLU A 47 -6.48 -2.68 3.01
C GLU A 47 -6.53 -1.15 3.17
N GLY A 48 -5.41 -0.52 3.56
CA GLY A 48 -5.36 0.93 3.80
C GLY A 48 -6.10 1.35 5.07
N THR A 49 -6.16 0.45 6.06
CA THR A 49 -6.87 0.67 7.33
C THR A 49 -5.90 0.69 8.52
N TYR A 50 -6.30 1.41 9.56
CA TYR A 50 -5.50 1.69 10.74
C TYR A 50 -6.32 1.37 11.98
N TYR A 51 -5.80 0.50 12.84
CA TYR A 51 -6.41 0.24 14.13
C TYR A 51 -5.95 1.31 15.09
N ILE A 52 -6.88 2.07 15.67
CA ILE A 52 -6.59 3.21 16.54
C ILE A 52 -7.14 2.98 17.94
N THR A 53 -6.58 3.68 18.91
CA THR A 53 -7.17 3.88 20.24
C THR A 53 -7.31 5.37 20.51
N TYR A 54 -8.46 5.78 21.04
CA TYR A 54 -8.73 7.19 21.34
C TYR A 54 -8.08 7.59 22.67
N ASP A 55 -7.38 8.71 22.68
CA ASP A 55 -6.69 9.19 23.88
C ASP A 55 -7.71 9.57 24.98
N GLY A 56 -7.59 8.97 26.16
CA GLY A 56 -8.47 9.23 27.30
C GLY A 56 -9.78 8.44 27.31
N TRP A 57 -9.97 7.52 26.36
CA TRP A 57 -11.13 6.63 26.28
C TRP A 57 -10.72 5.18 26.55
N SER A 58 -11.68 4.32 26.88
CA SER A 58 -11.43 2.88 27.02
C SER A 58 -11.21 2.20 25.68
N ASP A 59 -10.50 1.08 25.70
CA ASP A 59 -10.23 0.21 24.54
C ASP A 59 -11.50 -0.31 23.84
N SER A 60 -12.66 -0.27 24.51
CA SER A 60 -13.97 -0.54 23.92
C SER A 60 -14.34 0.39 22.77
N TRP A 61 -13.65 1.53 22.62
CA TRP A 61 -13.80 2.48 21.52
C TRP A 61 -12.77 2.31 20.42
N ASP A 62 -11.80 1.40 20.57
CA ASP A 62 -10.82 1.12 19.55
C ASP A 62 -11.50 0.60 18.28
N GLU A 63 -11.08 1.11 17.12
CA GLU A 63 -11.69 0.76 15.84
C GLU A 63 -10.67 0.75 14.71
N TRP A 64 -11.03 0.08 13.61
CA TRP A 64 -10.33 0.21 12.35
C TRP A 64 -10.91 1.38 11.57
N VAL A 65 -10.06 2.33 11.19
CA VAL A 65 -10.44 3.50 10.37
C VAL A 65 -9.64 3.53 9.07
N THR A 66 -10.22 4.17 8.06
CA THR A 66 -9.55 4.44 6.78
C THR A 66 -8.78 5.76 6.84
N ILE A 67 -7.86 5.96 5.89
CA ILE A 67 -6.99 7.15 5.84
C ILE A 67 -7.77 8.47 5.74
N ASP A 68 -8.97 8.48 5.16
CA ASP A 68 -9.84 9.67 5.05
C ASP A 68 -10.37 10.16 6.41
N ARG A 69 -10.41 9.29 7.42
CA ARG A 69 -10.75 9.64 8.80
C ARG A 69 -9.53 10.02 9.64
N LEU A 70 -8.32 10.10 9.06
CA LEU A 70 -7.10 10.47 9.78
C LEU A 70 -6.61 11.89 9.44
N LYS A 71 -6.04 12.57 10.44
CA LYS A 71 -5.32 13.86 10.34
C LYS A 71 -4.06 13.82 11.19
N ASP A 72 -3.15 14.76 10.91
CA ASP A 72 -1.88 14.96 11.61
C ASP A 72 -0.98 13.72 11.65
N TYR A 73 -1.26 12.78 10.77
CA TYR A 73 -0.36 11.68 10.51
C TYR A 73 0.85 12.15 9.71
N ALA A 74 2.00 11.58 10.01
CA ALA A 74 3.18 11.62 9.16
C ALA A 74 2.79 11.01 7.80
N LYS A 75 2.45 11.89 6.86
CA LYS A 75 2.27 11.53 5.46
C LYS A 75 3.63 11.24 4.84
N ALA A 76 4.22 10.10 5.15
CA ALA A 76 5.18 9.50 4.25
C ALA A 76 4.79 8.05 3.95
N ALA A 77 4.92 7.71 2.67
CA ALA A 77 4.60 6.43 2.07
C ALA A 77 3.10 6.03 2.00
N ALA A 78 2.19 6.96 1.69
CA ALA A 78 0.98 6.58 0.93
C ALA A 78 1.30 6.16 -0.52
N GLU A 79 2.59 6.24 -0.89
CA GLU A 79 3.21 5.45 -1.94
C GLU A 79 4.44 4.78 -1.30
N THR A 80 4.25 3.65 -0.64
CA THR A 80 5.33 2.66 -0.56
C THR A 80 5.82 2.41 -1.99
N PRO A 81 7.13 2.17 -2.23
CA PRO A 81 7.54 1.58 -3.49
C PRO A 81 6.77 0.26 -3.61
N LYS A 82 5.69 0.27 -4.41
CA LYS A 82 4.92 -0.93 -4.71
C LYS A 82 5.91 -1.85 -5.38
N ALA A 83 6.33 -2.88 -4.64
CA ALA A 83 7.25 -3.86 -5.17
C ALA A 83 6.62 -4.39 -6.46
N PRO A 84 7.34 -4.32 -7.60
CA PRO A 84 6.78 -4.75 -8.87
C PRO A 84 6.31 -6.19 -8.71
N LEU A 85 5.08 -6.44 -9.16
CA LEU A 85 4.52 -7.77 -9.20
C LEU A 85 5.40 -8.69 -10.06
N THR A 86 6.00 -9.71 -9.47
CA THR A 86 6.95 -10.61 -10.16
C THR A 86 6.35 -11.98 -10.52
N LYS A 87 5.18 -12.31 -9.97
CA LYS A 87 4.62 -13.67 -10.07
C LYS A 87 4.09 -14.01 -11.46
N PHE A 88 3.54 -13.03 -12.16
CA PHE A 88 3.04 -13.18 -13.51
C PHE A 88 3.60 -12.09 -14.42
N LYS A 89 3.70 -12.39 -15.71
CA LYS A 89 4.18 -11.45 -16.74
C LYS A 89 3.10 -11.18 -17.78
N VAL A 90 3.28 -10.09 -18.53
CA VAL A 90 2.45 -9.80 -19.71
C VAL A 90 2.43 -11.02 -20.64
N GLY A 91 1.23 -11.41 -21.07
CA GLY A 91 0.98 -12.60 -21.89
C GLY A 91 0.60 -13.86 -21.10
N ASP A 92 0.81 -13.90 -19.79
CA ASP A 92 0.40 -15.07 -18.99
C ASP A 92 -1.13 -15.22 -18.98
N ARG A 93 -1.55 -16.49 -18.99
CA ARG A 93 -2.94 -16.91 -18.87
C ARG A 93 -3.27 -17.07 -17.39
N VAL A 94 -4.35 -16.44 -16.96
CA VAL A 94 -4.81 -16.49 -15.58
C VAL A 94 -6.33 -16.66 -15.53
N GLU A 95 -6.79 -17.27 -14.47
CA GLU A 95 -8.19 -17.21 -14.04
C GLU A 95 -8.36 -15.99 -13.16
N ALA A 96 -9.17 -15.02 -13.58
CA ALA A 96 -9.46 -13.81 -12.81
C ALA A 96 -10.86 -13.89 -12.20
N GLU A 97 -10.95 -13.67 -10.89
CA GLU A 97 -12.20 -13.70 -10.14
C GLU A 97 -13.17 -12.63 -10.66
N TYR A 98 -14.35 -13.08 -11.12
CA TYR A 98 -15.42 -12.21 -11.60
C TYR A 98 -16.77 -12.71 -11.08
N GLY A 99 -17.24 -12.16 -9.97
CA GLY A 99 -18.46 -12.64 -9.32
C GLY A 99 -18.26 -14.04 -8.73
N MET A 100 -19.17 -14.99 -9.04
CA MET A 100 -19.13 -16.35 -8.46
C MET A 100 -18.33 -17.37 -9.29
N ILE A 101 -17.82 -17.01 -10.48
CA ILE A 101 -17.09 -17.93 -11.35
C ILE A 101 -15.80 -17.24 -11.85
N PRO A 102 -14.61 -17.83 -11.66
CA PRO A 102 -13.39 -17.29 -12.24
C PRO A 102 -13.44 -17.38 -13.76
N GLU A 103 -13.03 -16.32 -14.45
CA GLU A 103 -13.03 -16.24 -15.91
C GLU A 103 -11.60 -16.20 -16.46
N PRO A 104 -11.31 -16.93 -17.55
CA PRO A 104 -9.99 -16.93 -18.16
C PRO A 104 -9.68 -15.55 -18.78
N ALA A 105 -8.47 -15.08 -18.52
CA ALA A 105 -7.97 -13.81 -18.96
C ALA A 105 -6.48 -13.87 -19.30
N THR A 106 -6.02 -12.87 -20.03
CA THR A 106 -4.60 -12.66 -20.33
C THR A 106 -4.11 -11.39 -19.66
N ILE A 107 -2.97 -11.46 -18.98
CA ILE A 107 -2.31 -10.26 -18.46
C ILE A 107 -1.81 -9.43 -19.64
N ILE A 108 -2.30 -8.20 -19.75
CA ILE A 108 -1.92 -7.25 -20.79
C ILE A 108 -0.99 -6.16 -20.27
N GLU A 109 -0.97 -5.93 -18.96
CA GLU A 109 -0.06 -4.99 -18.30
C GLU A 109 0.27 -5.47 -16.87
N VAL A 110 1.53 -5.34 -16.47
CA VAL A 110 1.95 -5.52 -15.08
C VAL A 110 2.12 -4.12 -14.50
N GLY A 111 1.13 -3.68 -13.72
CA GLY A 111 1.25 -2.45 -12.95
C GLY A 111 2.03 -2.69 -11.67
N GLU A 112 2.23 -1.62 -10.91
CA GLU A 112 3.05 -1.66 -9.72
C GLU A 112 2.51 -2.61 -8.64
N ASN A 113 1.19 -2.76 -8.49
CA ASN A 113 0.56 -3.66 -7.51
C ASN A 113 -0.69 -4.41 -8.01
N LYS A 114 -1.02 -4.25 -9.29
CA LYS A 114 -2.13 -4.96 -9.93
C LYS A 114 -1.71 -5.44 -11.32
N TYR A 115 -2.39 -6.47 -11.80
CA TYR A 115 -2.32 -6.91 -13.18
C TYR A 115 -3.51 -6.32 -13.93
N HIS A 116 -3.27 -5.73 -15.09
CA HIS A 116 -4.35 -5.42 -16.02
C HIS A 116 -4.59 -6.66 -16.85
N VAL A 117 -5.78 -7.24 -16.74
CA VAL A 117 -6.17 -8.44 -17.47
C VAL A 117 -7.21 -8.11 -18.53
N LYS A 118 -7.13 -8.82 -19.65
CA LYS A 118 -8.18 -8.86 -20.68
C LYS A 118 -8.86 -10.20 -20.64
N TYR A 119 -10.16 -10.22 -20.37
CA TYR A 119 -10.94 -11.45 -20.38
C TYR A 119 -11.08 -12.00 -21.80
N ASP A 120 -11.15 -13.33 -21.93
CA ASP A 120 -11.37 -13.97 -23.24
C ASP A 120 -12.75 -13.63 -23.82
N LYS A 121 -13.75 -13.58 -22.93
CA LYS A 121 -15.10 -13.14 -23.27
C LYS A 121 -15.08 -11.62 -23.44
N LYS A 122 -15.18 -11.18 -24.70
CA LYS A 122 -15.18 -9.76 -25.10
C LYS A 122 -16.16 -8.88 -24.32
N VAL A 123 -17.30 -9.44 -23.91
CA VAL A 123 -18.33 -8.74 -23.13
C VAL A 123 -17.84 -8.24 -21.76
N PHE A 124 -16.79 -8.86 -21.21
CA PHE A 124 -16.21 -8.47 -19.91
C PHE A 124 -15.05 -7.47 -20.03
N GLY A 125 -14.54 -7.23 -21.23
CA GLY A 125 -13.51 -6.22 -21.48
C GLY A 125 -12.20 -6.46 -20.71
N THR A 126 -11.67 -5.39 -20.10
CA THR A 126 -10.42 -5.42 -19.34
C THR A 126 -10.64 -4.95 -17.90
N LYS A 127 -9.88 -5.49 -16.94
CA LYS A 127 -9.99 -5.13 -15.52
C LYS A 127 -8.64 -5.15 -14.85
N TRP A 128 -8.43 -4.24 -13.90
CA TRP A 128 -7.29 -4.30 -12.97
C TRP A 128 -7.62 -5.21 -11.80
N VAL A 129 -6.78 -6.22 -11.55
CA VAL A 129 -6.95 -7.25 -10.53
C VAL A 129 -5.70 -7.38 -9.67
N SER A 130 -5.87 -7.66 -8.38
CA SER A 130 -4.77 -7.94 -7.45
C SER A 130 -4.22 -9.36 -7.69
N GLU A 131 -3.05 -9.66 -7.12
CA GLU A 131 -2.49 -11.02 -7.20
C GLU A 131 -3.42 -12.09 -6.59
N HIS A 132 -4.13 -11.80 -5.50
CA HIS A 132 -5.01 -12.78 -4.86
C HIS A 132 -6.30 -13.06 -5.65
N GLN A 133 -6.69 -12.15 -6.54
CA GLN A 133 -7.85 -12.30 -7.43
C GLN A 133 -7.56 -13.12 -8.68
N ILE A 134 -6.29 -13.51 -8.89
CA ILE A 134 -5.90 -14.27 -10.07
C ILE A 134 -5.15 -15.54 -9.70
N LYS A 135 -5.38 -16.59 -10.49
CA LYS A 135 -4.65 -17.85 -10.40
C LYS A 135 -4.05 -18.18 -11.74
N LYS A 136 -2.89 -18.83 -11.73
CA LYS A 136 -2.30 -19.34 -12.96
C LYS A 136 -3.25 -20.36 -13.57
N LEU A 137 -3.55 -20.21 -14.86
CA LEU A 137 -4.29 -21.19 -15.63
C LEU A 137 -3.35 -22.32 -16.09
#